data_AF-A0A5E6Y9G1-F1
#
_entry.id   AF-A0A5E6Y9G1-F1
#
_cell.length_a   1.000
_cell.length_b   1.000
_cell.length_c   1.000
_cell.angle_alpha   90.00
_cell.angle_beta   90.00
_cell.angle_gamma   90.00
#
_symmetry.space_group_name_H-M   'P 1'
#
loop_
_entity.id
_entity.type
_entity.pdbx_description
1 polymer ?
#
loop_
_entity_poly.entity_id
_entity_poly.type
_entity_poly.pdbx_seq_one_letter_code
_entity_poly.pdbx_strand_id
1 'polypeptide(L)'
;MKGLGTLALVAGIGWVIFALSIDVSVSTGAGGRVNNLGLMADRQVHTIVGGMVALAGLLMLLLGGKGSTSGHAEVFEVDTRTCPLCAETIKNAAIKCKHCGATVEAVPTPLLVNGWVASIPCMAGEAQDQARQAIAELEMPVVSMSGTAIGAGPFATKDQAQQAQVLLRDEHATYSEIIYRDSANDMAATHWCLAIPCKNELDRERATATAEHLMMPSLPASDAFVRIGPFLSKTETGEVLRRFVEKGVHGNIEEIRKP
;
A
#
# COMPACT_ATOMS: atom_id res chain seq x y z
N MET A 1 -21.52 -5.40 3.35
CA MET A 1 -22.30 -5.97 4.48
C MET A 1 -23.29 -5.01 5.14
N LYS A 2 -23.00 -3.70 5.21
CA LYS A 2 -23.89 -2.73 5.87
C LYS A 2 -25.29 -2.65 5.25
N GLY A 3 -25.41 -2.69 3.92
CA GLY A 3 -26.73 -2.65 3.24
C GLY A 3 -27.65 -3.82 3.59
N LEU A 4 -27.11 -5.04 3.67
CA LEU A 4 -27.88 -6.21 4.09
C LEU A 4 -28.31 -6.11 5.56
N GLY A 5 -27.42 -5.61 6.43
CA GLY A 5 -27.72 -5.35 7.85
C GLY A 5 -28.83 -4.30 8.03
N THR A 6 -28.79 -3.20 7.25
CA THR A 6 -29.86 -2.18 7.25
C THR A 6 -31.19 -2.76 6.80
N LEU A 7 -31.20 -3.56 5.73
CA LEU A 7 -32.42 -4.20 5.23
C LEU A 7 -33.02 -5.17 6.26
N ALA A 8 -32.18 -6.03 6.86
CA ALA A 8 -32.63 -6.96 7.90
C ALA A 8 -33.17 -6.23 9.13
N LEU A 9 -32.53 -5.13 9.54
CA LEU A 9 -33.00 -4.31 10.67
C LEU A 9 -34.37 -3.68 10.39
N VAL A 10 -34.56 -3.07 9.22
CA VAL A 10 -35.84 -2.45 8.82
C VAL A 10 -36.94 -3.51 8.71
N ALA A 11 -36.64 -4.66 8.09
CA ALA A 11 -37.59 -5.77 7.98
C ALA A 11 -37.99 -6.33 9.36
N GLY A 12 -37.02 -6.51 10.27
CA GLY A 12 -37.27 -6.96 11.63
C GLY A 12 -38.14 -5.99 12.44
N ILE A 13 -37.83 -4.68 12.37
CA ILE A 13 -38.64 -3.64 13.05
C ILE A 13 -40.07 -3.62 12.48
N GLY A 14 -40.22 -3.68 11.15
CA GLY A 14 -41.53 -3.76 10.51
C GLY A 14 -42.33 -5.00 10.95
N TRP A 15 -41.66 -6.15 11.07
CA TRP A 15 -42.28 -7.39 11.55
C TRP A 15 -42.75 -7.29 13.01
N VAL A 16 -41.99 -6.64 13.88
CA VAL A 16 -42.40 -6.40 15.28
C VAL A 16 -43.62 -5.48 15.33
N ILE A 17 -43.66 -4.41 14.52
CA ILE A 17 -44.83 -3.51 14.45
C ILE A 17 -46.07 -4.28 13.98
N PHE A 18 -45.93 -5.14 12.97
CA PHE A 18 -46.99 -6.02 12.52
C PHE A 18 -47.47 -6.95 13.65
N ALA A 19 -46.57 -7.63 14.34
CA ALA A 19 -46.90 -8.52 15.45
C ALA A 19 -47.64 -7.78 16.58
N LEU A 20 -47.21 -6.56 16.90
CA LEU A 20 -47.87 -5.73 17.91
C LEU A 20 -49.27 -5.25 17.49
N SER A 21 -49.55 -5.25 16.19
CA SER A 21 -50.85 -4.85 15.62
C SER A 21 -51.86 -6.00 15.53
N ILE A 22 -51.47 -7.24 15.87
CA ILE A 22 -52.38 -8.39 15.88
C ILE A 22 -53.39 -8.25 17.03
N ASP A 23 -54.68 -8.27 16.68
CA ASP A 23 -55.77 -8.35 17.64
C ASP A 23 -55.84 -9.75 18.25
N VAL A 24 -55.56 -9.82 19.54
CA VAL A 24 -55.52 -11.08 20.31
C VAL A 24 -56.88 -11.45 20.90
N SER A 25 -57.92 -10.66 20.63
CA SER A 25 -59.24 -10.86 21.22
C SER A 25 -60.24 -11.41 20.21
N VAL A 26 -61.17 -12.24 20.68
CA VAL A 26 -62.28 -12.78 19.89
C VAL A 26 -63.61 -12.38 20.50
N SER A 27 -64.63 -12.17 19.67
CA SER A 27 -65.99 -11.88 20.13
C SER A 27 -66.63 -13.12 20.75
N THR A 28 -67.24 -12.95 21.91
CA THR A 28 -68.08 -13.96 22.55
C THR A 28 -69.54 -13.76 22.15
N GLY A 29 -70.31 -14.85 22.09
CA GLY A 29 -71.75 -14.80 21.73
C GLY A 29 -72.61 -13.96 22.68
N ALA A 30 -72.07 -13.53 23.83
CA ALA A 30 -72.73 -12.65 24.80
C ALA A 30 -72.37 -11.16 24.62
N GLY A 31 -71.77 -10.76 23.49
CA GLY A 31 -71.47 -9.36 23.18
C GLY A 31 -70.17 -8.82 23.81
N GLY A 32 -69.39 -9.66 24.48
CA GLY A 32 -68.08 -9.31 25.04
C GLY A 32 -66.92 -9.68 24.12
N ARG A 33 -65.72 -9.18 24.43
CA ARG A 33 -64.46 -9.66 23.83
C ARG A 33 -63.61 -10.28 24.91
N VAL A 34 -63.03 -11.43 24.62
CA VAL A 34 -62.09 -12.11 25.52
C VAL A 34 -60.76 -12.30 24.79
N ASN A 35 -59.66 -12.18 25.53
CA ASN A 35 -58.33 -12.43 24.98
C ASN A 35 -58.16 -13.93 24.77
N ASN A 36 -57.84 -14.29 23.53
CA ASN A 36 -57.55 -15.66 23.17
C ASN A 36 -56.07 -15.94 23.50
N LEU A 37 -55.84 -16.92 24.40
CA LEU A 37 -54.50 -17.33 24.80
C LEU A 37 -53.66 -17.82 23.62
N GLY A 38 -54.28 -18.46 22.63
CA GLY A 38 -53.61 -18.93 21.41
C GLY A 38 -53.17 -17.77 20.51
N LEU A 39 -54.03 -16.77 20.29
CA LEU A 39 -53.66 -15.56 19.52
C LEU A 39 -52.62 -14.72 20.25
N MET A 40 -52.65 -14.73 21.60
CA MET A 40 -51.63 -14.07 22.41
C MET A 40 -50.27 -14.79 22.29
N ALA A 41 -50.26 -16.12 22.28
CA ALA A 41 -49.05 -16.91 22.03
C ALA A 41 -48.51 -16.69 20.60
N ASP A 42 -49.38 -16.63 19.61
CA ASP A 42 -49.01 -16.35 18.22
C ASP A 42 -48.36 -14.96 18.05
N ARG A 43 -48.97 -13.94 18.67
CA ARG A 43 -48.38 -12.60 18.77
C ARG A 43 -47.01 -12.60 19.42
N GLN A 44 -46.81 -13.38 20.49
CA GLN A 44 -45.50 -13.50 21.16
C GLN A 44 -44.46 -14.15 20.24
N VAL A 45 -44.82 -15.23 19.54
CA VAL A 45 -43.91 -15.91 18.59
C VAL A 45 -43.47 -14.94 17.49
N HIS A 46 -44.41 -14.21 16.87
CA HIS A 46 -44.06 -13.22 15.86
C HIS A 46 -43.21 -12.07 16.39
N THR A 47 -43.45 -11.63 17.63
CA THR A 47 -42.66 -10.59 18.29
C THR A 47 -41.22 -11.07 18.55
N ILE A 48 -41.04 -12.32 18.99
CA ILE A 48 -39.72 -12.92 19.23
C ILE A 48 -38.94 -13.06 17.92
N VAL A 49 -39.58 -13.58 16.87
CA VAL A 49 -38.94 -13.75 15.55
C VAL A 49 -38.52 -12.39 14.99
N GLY A 50 -39.42 -11.40 14.99
CA GLY A 50 -39.08 -10.05 14.51
C GLY A 50 -37.95 -9.40 15.32
N GLY A 51 -37.97 -9.58 16.65
CA GLY A 51 -36.91 -9.09 17.54
C GLY A 51 -35.54 -9.72 17.26
N MET A 52 -35.49 -11.04 17.03
CA MET A 52 -34.25 -11.74 16.67
C MET A 52 -33.68 -11.27 15.34
N VAL A 53 -34.54 -11.05 14.33
CA VAL A 53 -34.14 -10.52 13.02
C VAL A 53 -33.61 -9.09 13.14
N ALA A 54 -34.28 -8.23 13.90
CA ALA A 54 -33.83 -6.86 14.16
C ALA A 54 -32.49 -6.84 14.90
N LEU A 55 -32.32 -7.68 15.92
CA LEU A 55 -31.07 -7.81 16.67
C LEU A 55 -29.93 -8.29 15.77
N ALA A 56 -30.15 -9.29 14.93
CA ALA A 56 -29.16 -9.77 13.97
C ALA A 56 -28.74 -8.66 12.97
N GLY A 57 -29.71 -7.91 12.44
CA GLY A 57 -29.44 -6.76 11.57
C GLY A 57 -28.63 -5.67 12.27
N LEU A 58 -28.96 -5.35 13.52
CA LEU A 58 -28.20 -4.41 14.35
C LEU A 58 -26.76 -4.88 14.59
N LEU A 59 -26.57 -6.16 14.95
CA LEU A 59 -25.24 -6.74 15.14
C LEU A 59 -24.42 -6.71 13.85
N MET A 60 -25.01 -7.03 12.69
CA MET A 60 -24.33 -6.92 11.40
C MET A 60 -23.93 -5.49 11.05
N LEU A 61 -24.66 -4.47 11.50
CA LEU A 61 -24.29 -3.06 11.33
C LEU A 61 -23.13 -2.65 12.25
N LEU A 62 -23.17 -3.08 13.51
CA LEU A 62 -22.15 -2.74 14.51
C LEU A 62 -20.83 -3.47 14.29
N LEU A 63 -20.89 -4.75 13.91
CA LEU A 63 -19.72 -5.61 13.68
C LEU A 63 -19.27 -5.63 12.22
N GLY A 64 -20.10 -5.16 11.28
CA GLY A 64 -19.83 -5.15 9.83
C GLY A 64 -18.92 -4.02 9.33
N GLY A 65 -17.83 -3.75 10.05
CA GLY A 65 -16.80 -2.77 9.68
C GLY A 65 -15.96 -3.23 8.48
N LYS A 66 -15.84 -2.34 7.47
CA LYS A 66 -14.98 -2.41 6.25
C LYS A 66 -14.92 -3.76 5.53
N GLY A 67 -16.06 -4.16 4.96
CA GLY A 67 -16.09 -4.99 3.76
C GLY A 67 -16.68 -4.17 2.61
N SER A 68 -15.84 -3.35 1.98
CA SER A 68 -16.16 -2.61 0.77
C SER A 68 -16.14 -3.59 -0.39
N THR A 69 -17.30 -3.86 -0.99
CA THR A 69 -17.35 -4.48 -2.31
C THR A 69 -18.27 -3.68 -3.22
N SER A 70 -17.72 -3.48 -4.41
CA SER A 70 -18.39 -3.22 -5.69
C SER A 70 -18.68 -1.77 -6.05
N GLY A 71 -17.84 -1.23 -6.94
CA GLY A 71 -18.20 -0.11 -7.79
C GLY A 71 -17.00 0.58 -8.44
N HIS A 72 -16.55 0.01 -9.56
CA HIS A 72 -15.70 0.62 -10.59
C HIS A 72 -14.22 0.85 -10.26
N ALA A 73 -13.39 0.36 -11.19
CA ALA A 73 -12.00 0.72 -11.34
C ALA A 73 -11.89 2.24 -11.50
N GLU A 74 -11.60 2.93 -10.41
CA GLU A 74 -11.09 4.28 -10.47
C GLU A 74 -9.58 4.21 -10.29
N VAL A 75 -8.92 4.56 -11.40
CA VAL A 75 -7.51 4.87 -11.53
C VAL A 75 -7.06 5.72 -10.34
N PHE A 76 -5.94 5.31 -9.75
CA PHE A 76 -5.22 5.94 -8.64
C PHE A 76 -5.29 7.48 -8.63
N GLU A 77 -6.25 8.04 -7.90
CA GLU A 77 -6.47 9.49 -7.89
C GLU A 77 -5.63 10.18 -6.81
N VAL A 78 -4.37 10.47 -7.16
CA VAL A 78 -3.62 11.65 -6.69
C VAL A 78 -3.26 12.52 -7.90
N ASP A 79 -4.04 12.41 -8.98
CA ASP A 79 -3.74 13.06 -10.26
C ASP A 79 -4.62 14.27 -10.57
N THR A 80 -5.11 14.98 -9.55
CA THR A 80 -5.96 16.17 -9.73
C THR A 80 -5.40 17.40 -9.05
N ARG A 81 -5.56 18.55 -9.70
CA ARG A 81 -5.25 19.90 -9.21
C ARG A 81 -6.37 20.87 -9.59
N THR A 82 -6.39 22.05 -8.99
CA THR A 82 -7.33 23.11 -9.37
C THR A 82 -6.82 23.88 -10.59
N CYS A 83 -7.74 24.23 -11.49
CA CYS A 83 -7.44 25.08 -12.63
C CYS A 83 -7.11 26.50 -12.15
N PRO A 84 -5.98 27.11 -12.58
CA PRO A 84 -5.59 28.44 -12.11
C PRO A 84 -6.51 29.57 -12.61
N LEU A 85 -7.39 29.31 -13.58
CA LEU A 85 -8.27 30.34 -14.16
C LEU A 85 -9.71 30.28 -13.64
N CYS A 86 -10.27 29.08 -13.44
CA CYS A 86 -11.67 28.93 -13.01
C CYS A 86 -11.84 28.11 -11.72
N ALA A 87 -10.74 27.72 -11.07
CA ALA A 87 -10.73 26.92 -9.85
C ALA A 87 -11.38 25.52 -9.93
N GLU A 88 -11.83 25.09 -11.12
CA GLU A 88 -12.38 23.76 -11.33
C GLU A 88 -11.32 22.67 -11.17
N THR A 89 -11.72 21.49 -10.68
CA THR A 89 -10.83 20.33 -10.55
C THR A 89 -10.47 19.78 -11.94
N ILE A 90 -9.17 19.73 -12.25
CA ILE A 90 -8.61 19.22 -13.50
C ILE A 90 -7.53 18.16 -13.22
N LYS A 91 -7.28 17.25 -14.17
CA LYS A 91 -6.16 16.30 -14.04
C LYS A 91 -4.81 17.02 -14.08
N ASN A 92 -3.76 16.50 -13.43
CA ASN A 92 -2.42 17.10 -13.54
C ASN A 92 -1.89 17.03 -14.97
N ALA A 93 -2.19 15.93 -15.67
CA ALA A 93 -1.91 15.77 -17.09
C ALA A 93 -2.81 16.60 -18.03
N ALA A 94 -3.80 17.34 -17.51
CA ALA A 94 -4.69 18.14 -18.35
C ALA A 94 -3.93 19.31 -18.98
N ILE A 95 -3.99 19.39 -20.32
CA ILE A 95 -3.45 20.49 -21.13
C ILE A 95 -4.52 21.56 -21.40
N LYS A 96 -5.80 21.20 -21.25
CA LYS A 96 -6.95 22.10 -21.46
C LYS A 96 -8.03 21.84 -20.42
N CYS A 97 -8.54 22.91 -19.80
CA CYS A 97 -9.67 22.81 -18.87
C CYS A 97 -10.98 22.60 -19.65
N LYS A 98 -11.77 21.59 -19.25
CA LYS A 98 -13.08 21.32 -19.86
C LYS A 98 -14.13 22.39 -19.53
N HIS A 99 -13.99 23.07 -18.40
CA HIS A 99 -14.97 24.05 -17.94
C HIS A 99 -14.76 25.43 -18.57
N CYS A 100 -13.56 26.00 -18.44
CA CYS A 100 -13.28 27.35 -18.96
C CYS A 100 -12.61 27.36 -20.34
N GLY A 101 -12.19 26.20 -20.85
CA GLY A 101 -11.54 26.07 -22.16
C GLY A 101 -10.10 26.57 -22.21
N ALA A 102 -9.56 27.09 -21.10
CA ALA A 102 -8.22 27.64 -21.07
C ALA A 102 -7.13 26.55 -21.14
N THR A 103 -6.02 26.91 -21.78
CA THR A 103 -4.81 26.07 -21.85
C THR A 103 -4.08 26.12 -20.52
N VAL A 104 -3.74 24.96 -19.98
CA VAL A 104 -3.09 24.77 -18.68
C VAL A 104 -1.87 23.87 -18.86
N GLU A 105 -0.75 24.15 -18.21
CA GLU A 105 0.48 23.37 -18.37
C GLU A 105 0.41 22.04 -17.62
N ALA A 106 0.62 20.90 -18.29
CA ALA A 106 0.62 19.60 -17.63
C ALA A 106 1.72 19.54 -16.56
N VAL A 107 1.36 19.18 -15.34
CA VAL A 107 2.30 18.95 -14.25
C VAL A 107 2.55 17.45 -14.17
N PRO A 108 3.80 16.98 -14.26
CA PRO A 108 4.11 15.57 -14.02
C PRO A 108 3.63 15.19 -12.63
N THR A 109 2.85 14.11 -12.51
CA THR A 109 2.40 13.59 -11.22
C THR A 109 3.64 13.32 -10.37
N PRO A 110 3.83 13.99 -9.22
CA PRO A 110 5.00 13.76 -8.39
C PRO A 110 4.94 12.31 -7.92
N LEU A 111 5.90 11.49 -8.36
CA LEU A 111 6.09 10.16 -7.83
C LEU A 111 6.32 10.30 -6.34
N LEU A 112 5.43 9.67 -5.56
CA LEU A 112 5.60 9.63 -4.13
C LEU A 112 6.99 9.05 -3.84
N VAL A 113 7.77 9.73 -3.01
CA VAL A 113 9.11 9.24 -2.62
C VAL A 113 8.94 8.15 -1.54
N ASN A 114 7.91 8.31 -0.69
CA ASN A 114 7.53 7.43 0.41
C ASN A 114 6.08 6.96 0.25
N GLY A 115 5.78 5.73 0.65
CA GLY A 115 4.40 5.25 0.69
C GLY A 115 4.29 3.73 0.76
N TRP A 116 3.05 3.24 0.73
CA TRP A 116 2.74 1.82 0.73
C TRP A 116 3.06 1.19 -0.62
N VAL A 117 3.66 0.00 -0.62
CA VAL A 117 4.14 -0.69 -1.81
C VAL A 117 3.66 -2.14 -1.76
N ALA A 118 3.22 -2.65 -2.90
CA ALA A 118 3.06 -4.10 -3.09
C ALA A 118 4.41 -4.67 -3.53
N SER A 119 5.16 -5.19 -2.56
CA SER A 119 6.50 -5.76 -2.72
C SER A 119 6.43 -7.18 -3.25
N ILE A 120 6.97 -7.42 -4.43
CA ILE A 120 7.07 -8.71 -5.09
C ILE A 120 8.45 -9.31 -4.76
N PRO A 121 8.53 -10.33 -3.89
CA PRO A 121 9.78 -11.03 -3.67
C PRO A 121 10.12 -11.83 -4.94
N CYS A 122 11.22 -11.47 -5.59
CA CYS A 122 11.72 -12.18 -6.77
C CYS A 122 13.18 -12.56 -6.58
N MET A 123 13.59 -13.63 -7.26
CA MET A 123 15.00 -14.00 -7.39
C MET A 123 15.66 -13.06 -8.42
N ALA A 124 16.95 -12.76 -8.26
CA ALA A 124 17.67 -11.87 -9.17
C ALA A 124 17.64 -12.39 -10.63
N GLY A 125 17.67 -11.48 -11.60
CA GLY A 125 17.67 -11.81 -13.03
C GLY A 125 16.28 -11.78 -13.66
N GLU A 126 15.96 -12.77 -14.51
CA GLU A 126 14.75 -12.80 -15.36
C GLU A 126 13.42 -12.60 -14.58
N ALA A 127 13.36 -13.08 -13.34
CA ALA A 127 12.17 -12.92 -12.49
C ALA A 127 11.92 -11.45 -12.06
N GLN A 128 12.97 -10.62 -11.98
CA GLN A 128 12.82 -9.19 -11.72
C GLN A 128 12.27 -8.46 -12.95
N ASP A 129 12.75 -8.81 -14.14
CA ASP A 129 12.29 -8.19 -15.38
C ASP A 129 10.81 -8.52 -15.64
N GLN A 130 10.41 -9.77 -15.39
CA GLN A 130 9.00 -10.17 -15.47
C GLN A 130 8.12 -9.40 -14.46
N ALA A 131 8.59 -9.21 -13.23
CA ALA A 131 7.86 -8.43 -12.23
C ALA A 131 7.75 -6.95 -12.63
N ARG A 132 8.81 -6.35 -13.18
CA ARG A 132 8.79 -4.96 -13.69
C ARG A 132 7.80 -4.81 -14.83
N GLN A 133 7.77 -5.77 -15.75
CA GLN A 133 6.85 -5.77 -16.88
C GLN A 133 5.39 -5.90 -16.42
N ALA A 134 5.08 -6.82 -15.52
CA ALA A 134 3.74 -6.97 -14.97
C ALA A 134 3.22 -5.69 -14.28
N ILE A 135 4.08 -5.00 -13.53
CA ILE A 135 3.72 -3.72 -12.90
C ILE A 135 3.49 -2.63 -13.96
N ALA A 136 4.32 -2.60 -15.01
CA ALA A 136 4.20 -1.63 -16.10
C ALA A 136 2.93 -1.84 -16.95
N GLU A 137 2.54 -3.10 -17.20
CA GLU A 137 1.31 -3.46 -17.92
C GLU A 137 0.05 -3.02 -17.16
N LEU A 138 0.11 -3.00 -15.83
CA LEU A 138 -0.94 -2.48 -14.95
C LEU A 138 -0.89 -0.95 -14.76
N GLU A 139 -0.06 -0.23 -15.53
CA GLU A 139 0.15 1.22 -15.43
C GLU A 139 0.51 1.72 -14.02
N MET A 140 1.13 0.85 -13.21
CA MET A 140 1.53 1.18 -11.85
C MET A 140 3.00 1.67 -11.81
N PRO A 141 3.35 2.58 -10.89
CA PRO A 141 4.73 2.99 -10.74
C PRO A 141 5.60 1.83 -10.22
N VAL A 142 6.77 1.65 -10.82
CA VAL A 142 7.75 0.62 -10.42
C VAL A 142 8.77 1.26 -9.48
N VAL A 143 8.96 0.65 -8.31
CA VAL A 143 10.04 1.01 -7.38
C VAL A 143 10.96 -0.16 -7.10
N SER A 144 12.25 0.12 -6.99
CA SER A 144 13.22 -0.85 -6.47
C SER A 144 13.18 -0.84 -4.94
N MET A 145 13.10 -2.02 -4.34
CA MET A 145 13.13 -2.23 -2.88
C MET A 145 14.54 -2.70 -2.45
N SER A 146 14.84 -2.67 -1.14
CA SER A 146 16.05 -3.29 -0.61
C SER A 146 16.15 -4.77 -0.99
N GLY A 147 17.31 -5.20 -1.51
CA GLY A 147 17.57 -6.59 -1.89
C GLY A 147 17.13 -6.93 -3.32
N THR A 148 16.51 -8.09 -3.52
CA THR A 148 16.06 -8.55 -4.85
C THR A 148 14.59 -8.27 -5.15
N ALA A 149 13.84 -7.70 -4.20
CA ALA A 149 12.41 -7.44 -4.36
C ALA A 149 12.13 -6.21 -5.26
N ILE A 150 11.01 -6.28 -5.99
CA ILE A 150 10.51 -5.19 -6.84
C ILE A 150 9.14 -4.77 -6.31
N GLY A 151 8.89 -3.47 -6.19
CA GLY A 151 7.65 -2.95 -5.65
C GLY A 151 6.76 -2.26 -6.69
N ALA A 152 5.45 -2.49 -6.58
CA ALA A 152 4.45 -1.66 -7.25
C ALA A 152 3.97 -0.55 -6.31
N GLY A 153 4.12 0.70 -6.72
CA GLY A 153 3.87 1.89 -5.90
C GLY A 153 5.01 2.91 -6.00
N PRO A 154 5.13 3.86 -5.06
CA PRO A 154 4.50 3.87 -3.75
C PRO A 154 3.16 4.63 -3.74
N PHE A 155 2.25 4.16 -2.89
CA PHE A 155 0.89 4.64 -2.75
C PHE A 155 0.72 5.41 -1.43
N ALA A 156 -0.17 6.41 -1.43
CA ALA A 156 -0.41 7.22 -0.24
C ALA A 156 -1.10 6.42 0.88
N THR A 157 -1.95 5.45 0.52
CA THR A 157 -2.72 4.67 1.50
C THR A 157 -2.48 3.17 1.38
N LYS A 158 -2.66 2.46 2.50
CA LYS A 158 -2.58 1.00 2.55
C LYS A 158 -3.63 0.33 1.67
N ASP A 159 -4.83 0.92 1.60
CA ASP A 159 -5.94 0.40 0.82
C ASP A 159 -5.59 0.42 -0.69
N GLN A 160 -4.87 1.45 -1.18
CA GLN A 160 -4.36 1.51 -2.56
C GLN A 160 -3.32 0.42 -2.84
N ALA A 161 -2.38 0.18 -1.92
CA ALA A 161 -1.39 -0.89 -2.08
C ALA A 161 -2.04 -2.28 -2.08
N GLN A 162 -3.08 -2.49 -1.27
CA GLN A 162 -3.87 -3.73 -1.29
C GLN A 162 -4.58 -3.92 -2.62
N GLN A 163 -5.13 -2.85 -3.21
CA GLN A 163 -5.74 -2.92 -4.52
C GLN A 163 -4.73 -3.29 -5.61
N ALA A 164 -3.52 -2.70 -5.57
CA ALA A 164 -2.42 -3.08 -6.46
C ALA A 164 -2.01 -4.56 -6.31
N GLN A 165 -1.93 -5.07 -5.08
CA GLN A 165 -1.68 -6.49 -4.81
C GLN A 165 -2.76 -7.40 -5.39
N VAL A 166 -4.04 -7.00 -5.32
CA VAL A 166 -5.14 -7.76 -5.92
C VAL A 166 -4.99 -7.82 -7.44
N LEU A 167 -4.69 -6.69 -8.09
CA LEU A 167 -4.47 -6.65 -9.54
C LEU A 167 -3.28 -7.53 -9.96
N LEU A 168 -2.15 -7.46 -9.26
CA LEU A 168 -0.97 -8.29 -9.54
C LEU A 168 -1.25 -9.79 -9.39
N ARG A 169 -2.05 -10.17 -8.39
CA ARG A 169 -2.45 -11.55 -8.18
C ARG A 169 -3.42 -12.03 -9.25
N ASP A 170 -4.42 -11.22 -9.58
CA ASP A 170 -5.52 -11.64 -10.44
C ASP A 170 -5.12 -11.63 -11.93
N GLU A 171 -4.31 -10.67 -12.37
CA GLU A 171 -3.90 -10.54 -13.78
C GLU A 171 -2.58 -11.27 -14.11
N HIS A 172 -1.62 -11.29 -13.17
CA HIS A 172 -0.28 -11.85 -13.40
C HIS A 172 0.09 -13.01 -12.48
N ALA A 173 -0.86 -13.55 -11.70
CA ALA A 173 -0.62 -14.63 -10.74
C ALA A 173 0.58 -14.39 -9.81
N THR A 174 0.90 -13.12 -9.57
CA THR A 174 2.12 -12.73 -8.87
C THR A 174 1.82 -12.51 -7.40
N TYR A 175 2.59 -13.18 -6.53
CA TYR A 175 2.52 -12.95 -5.09
C TYR A 175 3.26 -11.66 -4.74
N SER A 176 2.62 -10.83 -3.93
CA SER A 176 3.23 -9.62 -3.38
C SER A 176 2.83 -9.45 -1.91
N GLU A 177 3.64 -8.72 -1.14
CA GLU A 177 3.40 -8.36 0.25
C GLU A 177 3.25 -6.85 0.40
N ILE A 178 2.37 -6.41 1.30
CA ILE A 178 2.15 -4.97 1.52
C ILE A 178 3.14 -4.44 2.54
N ILE A 179 4.06 -3.58 2.09
CA ILE A 179 5.11 -2.99 2.91
C ILE A 179 5.03 -1.47 2.81
N TYR A 180 5.21 -0.76 3.93
CA TYR A 180 5.39 0.69 3.88
C TYR A 180 6.86 1.00 3.57
N ARG A 181 7.10 1.65 2.45
CA ARG A 181 8.41 2.11 2.02
C ARG A 181 8.63 3.53 2.49
N ASP A 182 9.56 3.69 3.40
CA ASP A 182 10.15 4.99 3.71
C ASP A 182 11.48 5.10 2.97
N SER A 183 11.59 6.02 2.01
CA SER A 183 12.84 6.27 1.28
C SER A 183 13.98 6.68 2.20
N ALA A 184 13.70 7.25 3.39
CA ALA A 184 14.71 7.48 4.41
C ALA A 184 15.26 6.15 4.96
N ASN A 185 14.43 5.11 5.03
CA ASN A 185 14.79 3.80 5.59
C ASN A 185 15.35 2.83 4.53
N ASP A 186 14.97 2.96 3.25
CA ASP A 186 15.65 2.27 2.13
C ASP A 186 17.08 2.82 1.91
N MET A 187 17.31 4.10 2.24
CA MET A 187 18.67 4.68 2.36
C MET A 187 19.34 4.39 3.71
N ALA A 188 18.61 3.84 4.68
CA ALA A 188 19.13 3.33 5.95
C ALA A 188 19.49 1.84 5.88
N ALA A 189 19.61 1.27 4.67
CA ALA A 189 20.45 0.09 4.51
C ALA A 189 21.82 0.43 5.09
N THR A 190 22.29 -0.38 6.04
CA THR A 190 23.64 -0.29 6.58
C THR A 190 24.61 -0.49 5.42
N HIS A 191 25.07 0.61 4.83
CA HIS A 191 26.02 0.54 3.73
C HIS A 191 27.40 0.35 4.30
N TRP A 192 28.19 -0.49 3.65
CA TRP A 192 29.58 -0.71 4.02
C TRP A 192 30.47 -0.01 3.00
N CYS A 193 31.59 0.53 3.46
CA CYS A 193 32.63 1.01 2.57
C CYS A 193 33.99 0.51 3.00
N LEU A 194 34.90 0.45 2.03
CA LEU A 194 36.31 0.29 2.29
C LEU A 194 36.93 1.68 2.47
N ALA A 195 37.44 1.95 3.67
CA ALA A 195 38.17 3.16 4.01
C ALA A 195 39.68 2.90 3.93
N ILE A 196 40.34 3.53 2.98
CA ILE A 196 41.78 3.41 2.73
C ILE A 196 42.47 4.64 3.33
N PRO A 197 43.28 4.49 4.39
CA PRO A 197 44.03 5.60 4.95
C PRO A 197 45.10 6.05 3.96
N CYS A 198 45.06 7.33 3.59
CA CYS A 198 46.06 7.92 2.70
C CYS A 198 46.95 8.84 3.53
N LYS A 199 48.25 8.50 3.65
CA LYS A 199 49.21 9.35 4.37
C LYS A 199 49.73 10.46 3.45
N ASN A 200 49.94 10.12 2.18
CA ASN A 200 50.47 11.00 1.16
C ASN A 200 49.61 10.96 -0.12
N GLU A 201 49.82 11.92 -1.03
CA GLU A 201 49.12 11.98 -2.33
C GLU A 201 49.35 10.73 -3.19
N LEU A 202 50.54 10.14 -3.11
CA LEU A 202 50.87 8.88 -3.80
C LEU A 202 49.99 7.70 -3.35
N ASP A 203 49.64 7.62 -2.06
CA ASP A 203 48.76 6.57 -1.53
C ASP A 203 47.34 6.76 -2.06
N ARG A 204 46.92 8.02 -2.22
CA ARG A 204 45.61 8.40 -2.76
C ARG A 204 45.51 8.05 -4.24
N GLU A 205 46.52 8.37 -5.03
CA GLU A 205 46.59 7.99 -6.44
C GLU A 205 46.55 6.48 -6.61
N ARG A 206 47.35 5.74 -5.82
CA ARG A 206 47.38 4.27 -5.87
C ARG A 206 46.02 3.67 -5.51
N ALA A 207 45.35 4.18 -4.47
CA ALA A 207 44.02 3.72 -4.06
C ALA A 207 42.97 4.00 -5.14
N THR A 208 42.99 5.19 -5.74
CA THR A 208 42.05 5.62 -6.77
C THR A 208 42.24 4.86 -8.08
N ALA A 209 43.49 4.73 -8.54
CA ALA A 209 43.82 3.95 -9.73
C ALA A 209 43.46 2.46 -9.57
N THR A 210 43.58 1.92 -8.35
CA THR A 210 43.14 0.55 -8.06
C THR A 210 41.63 0.42 -8.09
N ALA A 211 40.90 1.41 -7.57
CA ALA A 211 39.44 1.47 -7.63
C ALA A 211 38.93 1.54 -9.08
N GLU A 212 39.52 2.41 -9.89
CA GLU A 212 39.21 2.55 -11.32
C GLU A 212 39.49 1.25 -12.08
N HIS A 213 40.66 0.64 -11.86
CA HIS A 213 41.02 -0.63 -12.48
C HIS A 213 40.07 -1.77 -12.11
N LEU A 214 39.50 -1.74 -10.90
CA LEU A 214 38.53 -2.73 -10.43
C LEU A 214 37.07 -2.32 -10.73
N MET A 215 36.85 -1.20 -11.44
CA MET A 215 35.53 -0.64 -11.75
C MET A 215 34.65 -0.39 -10.51
N MET A 216 35.28 0.03 -9.41
CA MET A 216 34.59 0.22 -8.13
C MET A 216 34.12 1.67 -7.96
N PRO A 217 32.90 1.88 -7.44
CA PRO A 217 32.43 3.23 -7.14
C PRO A 217 33.24 3.85 -6.00
N SER A 218 33.69 5.08 -6.18
CA SER A 218 34.36 5.89 -5.15
C SER A 218 33.39 6.93 -4.58
N LEU A 219 33.43 7.09 -3.27
CA LEU A 219 32.67 8.11 -2.54
C LEU A 219 33.52 9.37 -2.35
N PRO A 220 32.91 10.54 -2.05
CA PRO A 220 33.67 11.76 -1.78
C PRO A 220 34.71 11.51 -0.69
N ALA A 221 35.99 11.60 -1.09
CA ALA A 221 37.14 11.38 -0.23
C ALA A 221 37.32 12.56 0.74
N SER A 222 37.78 12.26 1.96
CA SER A 222 38.32 13.29 2.85
C SER A 222 39.84 13.34 2.69
N ASP A 223 40.48 14.38 3.22
CA ASP A 223 41.93 14.50 3.06
C ASP A 223 42.74 13.34 3.65
N ALA A 224 42.17 12.61 4.60
CA ALA A 224 42.81 11.48 5.26
C ALA A 224 42.41 10.10 4.70
N PHE A 225 41.30 9.99 3.97
CA PHE A 225 40.76 8.69 3.56
C PHE A 225 40.14 8.72 2.17
N VAL A 226 40.46 7.69 1.37
CA VAL A 226 39.70 7.32 0.17
C VAL A 226 38.66 6.29 0.56
N ARG A 227 37.40 6.54 0.21
CA ARG A 227 36.27 5.64 0.48
C ARG A 227 35.78 4.99 -0.81
N ILE A 228 35.66 3.67 -0.79
CA ILE A 228 35.20 2.86 -1.92
C ILE A 228 33.92 2.15 -1.50
N GLY A 229 32.88 2.26 -2.33
CA GLY A 229 31.53 1.78 -2.04
C GLY A 229 30.46 2.73 -2.61
N PRO A 230 29.19 2.61 -2.16
CA PRO A 230 28.72 1.79 -1.05
C PRO A 230 28.47 0.32 -1.42
N PHE A 231 28.68 -0.59 -0.47
CA PHE A 231 28.39 -2.02 -0.59
C PHE A 231 27.22 -2.44 0.31
N LEU A 232 26.50 -3.50 -0.08
CA LEU A 232 25.29 -3.94 0.60
C LEU A 232 25.58 -4.84 1.81
N SER A 233 26.80 -5.41 1.90
CA SER A 233 27.18 -6.27 3.02
C SER A 233 28.65 -6.15 3.41
N LYS A 234 28.94 -6.49 4.68
CA LYS A 234 30.30 -6.61 5.20
C LYS A 234 31.12 -7.67 4.45
N THR A 235 30.47 -8.76 4.04
CA THR A 235 31.11 -9.87 3.32
C THR A 235 31.57 -9.43 1.93
N GLU A 236 30.71 -8.74 1.19
CA GLU A 236 31.04 -8.14 -0.11
C GLU A 236 32.22 -7.16 0.03
N THR A 237 32.16 -6.26 1.01
CA THR A 237 33.25 -5.32 1.30
C THR A 237 34.56 -6.03 1.66
N GLY A 238 34.48 -7.17 2.36
CA GLY A 238 35.64 -8.01 2.69
C GLY A 238 36.30 -8.64 1.46
N GLU A 239 35.50 -9.07 0.49
CA GLU A 239 36.03 -9.58 -0.78
C GLU A 239 36.74 -8.47 -1.58
N VAL A 240 36.15 -7.27 -1.59
CA VAL A 240 36.76 -6.09 -2.20
C VAL A 240 38.09 -5.75 -1.51
N LEU A 241 38.11 -5.71 -0.18
CA LEU A 241 39.34 -5.49 0.59
C LEU A 241 40.41 -6.53 0.23
N ARG A 242 40.04 -7.80 0.05
CA ARG A 242 40.99 -8.85 -0.36
C ARG A 242 41.66 -8.52 -1.70
N ARG A 243 40.89 -8.05 -2.70
CA ARG A 243 41.41 -7.65 -4.01
C ARG A 243 42.32 -6.42 -3.93
N PHE A 244 42.04 -5.49 -3.01
CA PHE A 244 42.91 -4.33 -2.75
C PHE A 244 44.22 -4.75 -2.08
N VAL A 245 44.15 -5.66 -1.09
CA VAL A 245 45.34 -6.17 -0.40
C VAL A 245 46.25 -6.95 -1.35
N GLU A 246 45.69 -7.72 -2.29
CA GLU A 246 46.46 -8.39 -3.35
C GLU A 246 47.24 -7.40 -4.25
N LYS A 247 46.74 -6.17 -4.38
CA LYS A 247 47.40 -5.07 -5.09
C LYS A 247 48.26 -4.17 -4.19
N GLY A 248 48.47 -4.57 -2.93
CA GLY A 248 49.31 -3.84 -1.97
C GLY A 248 48.66 -2.61 -1.37
N VAL A 249 47.32 -2.52 -1.38
CA VAL A 249 46.56 -1.44 -0.76
C VAL A 249 45.79 -1.97 0.45
N HIS A 250 46.03 -1.39 1.62
CA HIS A 250 45.39 -1.79 2.87
C HIS A 250 44.32 -0.79 3.28
N GLY A 251 43.22 -1.28 3.84
CA GLY A 251 42.13 -0.45 4.34
C GLY A 251 41.29 -1.17 5.37
N ASN A 252 40.33 -0.44 5.94
CA ASN A 252 39.40 -0.93 6.94
C ASN A 252 37.97 -0.96 6.38
N ILE A 253 37.17 -1.90 6.87
CA ILE A 253 35.74 -1.96 6.55
C ILE A 253 35.01 -1.06 7.53
N GLU A 254 34.36 -0.02 7.03
CA GLU A 254 33.58 0.94 7.81
C GLU A 254 32.09 0.83 7.50
N GLU A 255 31.27 1.05 8.52
CA GLU A 255 29.82 1.16 8.40
C GLU A 255 29.46 2.63 8.11
N ILE A 256 28.89 2.91 6.92
CA ILE A 256 28.34 4.22 6.59
C ILE A 256 26.89 4.25 7.06
N ARG A 257 26.64 4.95 8.16
CA ARG A 257 25.31 5.50 8.46
C ARG A 257 25.26 6.90 7.88
N LYS A 258 24.39 7.14 6.90
CA LYS A 258 24.06 8.53 6.57
C LYS A 258 23.38 9.15 7.80
N PRO A 259 23.79 10.36 8.22
CA PRO A 259 23.12 11.09 9.28
C PRO A 259 21.68 11.43 8.94
#